data_AF-A0A519PB34-F1
#
_entry.id   AF-A0A519PB34-F1
#
_cell.length_a   1.000
_cell.length_b   1.000
_cell.length_c   1.000
_cell.angle_alpha   90.00
_cell.angle_beta   90.00
_cell.angle_gamma   90.00
#
_symmetry.space_group_name_H-M   'P 1'
#
loop_
_entity.id
_entity.type
_entity.pdbx_description
1 polymer ?
#
loop_
_entity_poly.entity_id
_entity_poly.type
_entity_poly.pdbx_seq_one_letter_code
_entity_poly.pdbx_strand_id
1 'polypeptide(L)'
;VLLGKLKPEFFPAVFGPGADQPLDAGAVHEGFAALAAEVKAATGRATTSEALAEGFVTIAVQNMAEAIKSISIQRGYDVTRYVLNCFGGAGGQHACLVADALGMRTVMLHPFAGVLSAYGMGLAEVRAIRQATAALPLEASGDPAMATRVQALAEQARAELSAQGFADDRITVAARAEIKFAGSDTPLTVPFGPADQMTAAFEMLHRRRFGFFAEGKALMVETLEAEATGASGQTAEVGGDAHDRTPSAVTRASVWMAGEAHDAPVYRREDFGPGAAVDGPAILLEETGTTVVEPGWRAAADAGLNLILTRAVPLPARTAIGTHADPILLEVFNSRFMAAAEQMGEALRATAYSVNIKERLDFSCAVFDAGVAAGADHGADALTH
;
A
#
# COMPACT_ATOMS: atom_id res chain seq x y z
N VAL A 1 -9.67 17.89 -16.92
CA VAL A 1 -10.65 18.66 -17.70
C VAL A 1 -10.04 19.16 -19.01
N LEU A 2 -9.01 20.02 -19.00
CA LEU A 2 -8.39 20.54 -20.24
C LEU A 2 -7.96 19.44 -21.22
N LEU A 3 -7.32 18.37 -20.73
CA LEU A 3 -6.87 17.23 -21.54
C LEU A 3 -8.02 16.32 -22.01
N GLY A 4 -9.29 16.65 -21.75
CA GLY A 4 -10.44 15.81 -22.08
C GLY A 4 -10.58 14.51 -21.26
N LYS A 5 -9.61 14.17 -20.40
CA LYS A 5 -9.66 12.97 -19.54
C LYS A 5 -10.81 12.97 -18.52
N LEU A 6 -11.36 14.15 -18.20
CA LEU A 6 -12.57 14.34 -17.40
C LEU A 6 -13.53 15.24 -18.17
N LYS A 7 -14.79 14.83 -18.22
CA LYS A 7 -15.85 15.48 -18.99
C LYS A 7 -16.91 16.05 -18.04
N PRO A 8 -17.14 17.38 -18.03
CA PRO A 8 -18.11 18.02 -17.14
C PRO A 8 -19.51 17.40 -17.21
N GLU A 9 -19.96 16.97 -18.39
CA GLU A 9 -21.26 16.35 -18.60
C GLU A 9 -21.44 14.98 -17.92
N PHE A 10 -20.34 14.32 -17.56
CA PHE A 10 -20.33 13.05 -16.84
C PHE A 10 -19.80 13.17 -15.41
N PHE A 11 -19.49 14.38 -14.96
CA PHE A 11 -18.99 14.64 -13.63
C PHE A 11 -20.12 15.16 -12.72
N PRO A 12 -20.23 14.70 -11.46
CA PRO A 12 -21.25 15.19 -10.54
C PRO A 12 -21.22 16.72 -10.40
N ALA A 13 -22.38 17.36 -10.50
CA ALA A 13 -22.52 18.79 -10.33
C ALA A 13 -22.48 19.12 -8.83
N VAL A 14 -21.28 19.19 -8.25
CA VAL A 14 -21.05 19.37 -6.80
C VAL A 14 -20.28 20.65 -6.47
N PHE A 15 -20.13 21.56 -7.45
CA PHE A 15 -19.38 22.80 -7.29
C PHE A 15 -20.29 24.00 -7.01
N GLY A 16 -19.67 25.12 -6.67
CA GLY A 16 -20.35 26.38 -6.37
C GLY A 16 -20.97 26.41 -4.97
N PRO A 17 -21.53 27.56 -4.55
CA PRO A 17 -22.06 27.75 -3.20
C PRO A 17 -23.23 26.81 -2.84
N GLY A 18 -23.98 26.34 -3.85
CA GLY A 18 -25.10 25.40 -3.69
C GLY A 18 -24.74 23.92 -3.86
N ALA A 19 -23.47 23.60 -4.18
CA ALA A 19 -23.02 22.25 -4.51
C ALA A 19 -23.86 21.57 -5.62
N ASP A 20 -24.24 22.33 -6.64
CA ASP A 20 -25.13 21.93 -7.73
C ASP A 20 -24.62 22.34 -9.13
N GLN A 21 -23.39 22.88 -9.21
CA GLN A 21 -22.80 23.37 -10.46
C GLN A 21 -21.82 22.37 -11.06
N PRO A 22 -21.70 22.28 -12.41
CA PRO A 22 -20.74 21.42 -13.08
C PRO A 22 -19.32 21.96 -12.99
N LEU A 23 -18.35 21.17 -13.45
CA LEU A 23 -16.98 21.64 -13.70
C LEU A 23 -16.97 22.76 -14.75
N ASP A 24 -16.36 23.88 -14.42
CA ASP A 24 -16.20 25.00 -15.35
C ASP A 24 -15.00 24.76 -16.30
N ALA A 25 -15.28 24.14 -17.45
CA ALA A 25 -14.27 23.95 -18.48
C ALA A 25 -13.78 25.28 -19.07
N GLY A 26 -14.62 26.30 -19.14
CA GLY A 26 -14.27 27.62 -19.68
C GLY A 26 -13.17 28.27 -18.86
N ALA A 27 -13.34 28.34 -17.55
CA ALA A 27 -12.33 28.87 -16.63
C ALA A 27 -11.00 28.10 -16.72
N VAL A 28 -11.04 26.78 -16.91
CA VAL A 28 -9.82 25.97 -17.11
C VAL A 28 -9.12 26.33 -18.41
N HIS A 29 -9.85 26.45 -19.52
CA HIS A 29 -9.27 26.85 -20.81
C HIS A 29 -8.67 28.27 -20.76
N GLU A 30 -9.39 29.23 -20.18
CA GLU A 30 -8.90 30.61 -20.01
C GLU A 30 -7.64 30.66 -19.14
N GLY A 31 -7.63 29.95 -18.00
CA GLY A 31 -6.48 29.91 -17.10
C GLY A 31 -5.23 29.32 -17.75
N PHE A 32 -5.36 28.21 -18.48
CA PHE A 32 -4.22 27.61 -19.19
C PHE A 32 -3.79 28.41 -20.42
N ALA A 33 -4.69 29.15 -21.07
CA ALA A 33 -4.32 30.07 -22.15
C ALA A 33 -3.50 31.25 -21.63
N ALA A 34 -3.90 31.83 -20.49
CA ALA A 34 -3.14 32.87 -19.81
C ALA A 34 -1.75 32.36 -19.38
N LEU A 35 -1.68 31.19 -18.75
CA LEU A 35 -0.41 30.58 -18.34
C LEU A 35 0.52 30.30 -19.53
N ALA A 36 -0.03 29.83 -20.66
CA ALA A 36 0.77 29.64 -21.88
C ALA A 36 1.36 30.96 -22.40
N ALA A 37 0.60 32.06 -22.34
CA ALA A 37 1.07 33.38 -22.71
C ALA A 37 2.18 33.88 -21.77
N GLU A 38 2.03 33.67 -20.46
CA GLU A 38 3.03 34.02 -19.45
C GLU A 38 4.34 33.25 -19.65
N VAL A 39 4.28 31.93 -19.84
CA VAL A 39 5.46 31.10 -20.10
C VAL A 39 6.19 31.56 -21.37
N LYS A 40 5.44 31.88 -22.43
CA LYS A 40 6.02 32.41 -23.67
C LYS A 40 6.70 33.76 -23.44
N ALA A 41 6.09 34.66 -22.68
CA ALA A 41 6.66 35.96 -22.36
C ALA A 41 7.94 35.84 -21.52
N ALA A 42 7.96 34.95 -20.53
CA ALA A 42 9.08 34.78 -19.61
C ALA A 42 10.27 34.01 -20.21
N THR A 43 10.01 33.00 -21.06
CA THR A 43 11.03 32.07 -21.55
C THR A 43 11.35 32.19 -23.04
N GLY A 44 10.53 32.92 -23.79
CA GLY A 44 10.59 32.98 -25.26
C GLY A 44 10.14 31.71 -25.98
N ARG A 45 9.76 30.65 -25.25
CA ARG A 45 9.31 29.37 -25.83
C ARG A 45 7.79 29.35 -25.95
N ALA A 46 7.30 29.10 -27.17
CA ALA A 46 5.88 28.86 -27.38
C ALA A 46 5.49 27.47 -26.87
N THR A 47 4.34 27.39 -26.18
CA THR A 47 3.73 26.14 -25.71
C THR A 47 2.23 26.22 -25.91
N THR A 48 1.57 25.07 -26.07
CA THR A 48 0.11 24.99 -26.06
C THR A 48 -0.41 24.78 -24.63
N SER A 49 -1.69 25.09 -24.42
CA SER A 49 -2.37 24.86 -23.15
C SER A 49 -2.42 23.37 -22.80
N GLU A 50 -2.62 22.51 -23.79
CA GLU A 50 -2.63 21.05 -23.66
C GLU A 50 -1.26 20.51 -23.26
N ALA A 51 -0.18 20.97 -23.93
CA ALA A 51 1.18 20.56 -23.58
C ALA A 51 1.56 20.98 -22.15
N LEU A 52 1.10 22.16 -21.71
CA LEU A 52 1.29 22.58 -20.32
C LEU A 52 0.52 21.69 -19.35
N ALA A 53 -0.78 21.45 -19.59
CA ALA A 53 -1.57 20.60 -18.71
C ALA A 53 -1.06 19.15 -18.67
N GLU A 54 -0.59 18.61 -19.79
CA GLU A 54 0.06 17.29 -19.83
C GLU A 54 1.37 17.30 -19.05
N GLY A 55 2.15 18.39 -19.10
CA GLY A 55 3.33 18.59 -18.25
C GLY A 55 2.99 18.57 -16.76
N PHE A 56 1.90 19.21 -16.34
CA PHE A 56 1.43 19.18 -14.94
C PHE A 56 1.05 17.76 -14.51
N VAL A 57 0.33 17.02 -15.36
CA VAL A 57 0.01 15.60 -15.10
C VAL A 57 1.28 14.77 -15.02
N THR A 58 2.24 15.01 -15.91
CA THR A 58 3.53 14.32 -15.90
C THR A 58 4.26 14.53 -14.57
N ILE A 59 4.35 15.77 -14.08
CA ILE A 59 4.98 16.07 -12.78
C ILE A 59 4.23 15.38 -11.64
N ALA A 60 2.89 15.44 -11.62
CA ALA A 60 2.09 14.79 -10.59
C ALA A 60 2.31 13.26 -10.58
N VAL A 61 2.34 12.63 -11.75
CA VAL A 61 2.64 11.20 -11.91
C VAL A 61 4.03 10.85 -11.40
N GLN A 62 5.05 11.65 -11.73
CA GLN A 62 6.41 11.42 -11.23
C GLN A 62 6.46 11.51 -9.70
N ASN A 63 5.81 12.49 -9.09
CA ASN A 63 5.75 12.62 -7.64
C ASN A 63 5.06 11.42 -6.97
N MET A 64 3.96 10.93 -7.55
CA MET A 64 3.27 9.73 -7.06
C MET A 64 4.15 8.48 -7.19
N ALA A 65 4.79 8.29 -8.34
CA ALA A 65 5.68 7.17 -8.57
C ALA A 65 6.88 7.21 -7.61
N GLU A 66 7.49 8.38 -7.40
CA GLU A 66 8.62 8.55 -6.48
C GLU A 66 8.22 8.24 -5.03
N ALA A 67 7.02 8.64 -4.59
CA ALA A 67 6.52 8.30 -3.26
C ALA A 67 6.36 6.77 -3.08
N ILE A 68 5.76 6.08 -4.07
CA ILE A 68 5.61 4.62 -4.07
C ILE A 68 6.97 3.93 -4.07
N LYS A 69 7.88 4.42 -4.91
CA LYS A 69 9.23 3.92 -5.08
C LYS A 69 10.03 4.06 -3.79
N SER A 70 10.05 5.23 -3.18
CA SER A 70 10.74 5.50 -1.91
C SER A 70 10.32 4.52 -0.82
N ILE A 71 9.00 4.36 -0.59
CA ILE A 71 8.48 3.46 0.45
C ILE A 71 8.82 1.98 0.16
N SER A 72 8.76 1.57 -1.10
CA SER A 72 8.90 0.17 -1.50
C SER A 72 10.37 -0.25 -1.67
N ILE A 73 11.17 0.58 -2.32
CA ILE A 73 12.59 0.35 -2.59
C ILE A 73 13.41 0.46 -1.31
N GLN A 74 13.11 1.40 -0.40
CA GLN A 74 13.77 1.45 0.92
C GLN A 74 13.61 0.12 1.68
N ARG A 75 12.53 -0.62 1.44
CA ARG A 75 12.29 -1.94 2.01
C ARG A 75 12.83 -3.09 1.16
N GLY A 76 13.55 -2.79 0.08
CA GLY A 76 14.15 -3.76 -0.83
C GLY A 76 13.19 -4.44 -1.80
N TYR A 77 12.01 -3.88 -2.07
CA TYR A 77 11.06 -4.50 -3.00
C TYR A 77 11.31 -4.08 -4.45
N ASP A 78 11.34 -5.08 -5.36
CA ASP A 78 11.33 -4.85 -6.81
C ASP A 78 9.88 -4.63 -7.27
N VAL A 79 9.46 -3.36 -7.33
CA VAL A 79 8.09 -2.95 -7.66
C VAL A 79 7.61 -3.45 -9.03
N THR A 80 8.52 -3.70 -9.97
CA THR A 80 8.17 -4.12 -11.35
C THR A 80 7.48 -5.50 -11.41
N ARG A 81 7.59 -6.28 -10.33
CA ARG A 81 7.01 -7.63 -10.19
C ARG A 81 5.61 -7.64 -9.57
N TYR A 82 5.12 -6.49 -9.11
CA TYR A 82 3.85 -6.37 -8.42
C TYR A 82 2.76 -5.84 -9.34
N VAL A 83 1.51 -6.04 -8.91
CA VAL A 83 0.33 -5.38 -9.48
C VAL A 83 0.10 -4.08 -8.74
N LEU A 84 -0.10 -2.98 -9.47
CA LEU A 84 -0.51 -1.72 -8.89
C LEU A 84 -2.01 -1.77 -8.59
N ASN A 85 -2.41 -1.86 -7.32
CA ASN A 85 -3.81 -1.72 -6.94
C ASN A 85 -4.17 -0.23 -6.85
N CYS A 86 -5.03 0.26 -7.74
CA CYS A 86 -5.47 1.65 -7.77
C CYS A 86 -6.89 1.81 -7.22
N PHE A 87 -7.06 2.78 -6.32
CA PHE A 87 -8.35 3.12 -5.71
C PHE A 87 -8.45 4.62 -5.44
N GLY A 88 -9.62 5.07 -4.96
CA GLY A 88 -10.01 6.46 -4.84
C GLY A 88 -10.54 7.03 -6.15
N GLY A 89 -11.40 8.06 -6.09
CA GLY A 89 -12.11 8.60 -7.25
C GLY A 89 -11.20 9.16 -8.37
N ALA A 90 -9.95 9.50 -8.05
CA ALA A 90 -8.94 9.94 -9.02
C ALA A 90 -7.91 8.85 -9.38
N GLY A 91 -7.90 7.70 -8.70
CA GLY A 91 -6.88 6.66 -8.88
C GLY A 91 -6.82 6.13 -10.32
N GLY A 92 -7.99 5.85 -10.90
CA GLY A 92 -8.11 5.39 -12.29
C GLY A 92 -7.65 6.40 -13.34
N GLN A 93 -7.57 7.70 -13.02
CA GLN A 93 -7.17 8.74 -13.98
C GLN A 93 -5.66 8.74 -14.26
N HIS A 94 -4.86 8.23 -13.31
CA HIS A 94 -3.40 8.26 -13.37
C HIS A 94 -2.77 6.87 -13.38
N ALA A 95 -3.58 5.82 -13.23
CA ALA A 95 -3.11 4.46 -12.99
C ALA A 95 -2.10 3.94 -14.04
N CYS A 96 -2.43 4.05 -15.33
CA CYS A 96 -1.54 3.65 -16.43
C CYS A 96 -0.21 4.43 -16.40
N LEU A 97 -0.26 5.75 -16.24
CA LEU A 97 0.94 6.59 -16.25
C LEU A 97 1.83 6.35 -15.03
N VAL A 98 1.25 6.13 -13.85
CA VAL A 98 1.99 5.76 -12.63
C VAL A 98 2.62 4.38 -12.80
N ALA A 99 1.88 3.40 -13.33
CA ALA A 99 2.42 2.08 -13.61
C ALA A 99 3.58 2.14 -14.61
N ASP A 100 3.46 2.91 -15.70
CA ASP A 100 4.54 3.12 -16.66
C ASP A 100 5.75 3.80 -16.02
N ALA A 101 5.53 4.79 -15.14
CA ALA A 101 6.61 5.45 -14.40
C ALA A 101 7.37 4.48 -13.49
N LEU A 102 6.66 3.54 -12.86
CA LEU A 102 7.20 2.49 -11.98
C LEU A 102 7.74 1.25 -12.73
N GLY A 103 7.56 1.18 -14.05
CA GLY A 103 7.92 -0.02 -14.83
C GLY A 103 7.01 -1.24 -14.54
N MET A 104 5.84 -1.01 -13.94
CA MET A 104 4.83 -2.02 -13.68
C MET A 104 3.99 -2.28 -14.94
N ARG A 105 3.58 -3.53 -15.14
CA ARG A 105 2.86 -3.95 -16.36
C ARG A 105 1.37 -4.19 -16.13
N THR A 106 0.95 -4.23 -14.88
CA THR A 106 -0.41 -4.61 -14.50
C THR A 106 -0.93 -3.68 -13.42
N VAL A 107 -2.13 -3.15 -13.64
CA VAL A 107 -2.92 -2.41 -12.66
C VAL A 107 -4.19 -3.21 -12.38
N MET A 108 -4.64 -3.23 -11.14
CA MET A 108 -5.96 -3.72 -10.76
C MET A 108 -6.79 -2.57 -10.17
N LEU A 109 -8.05 -2.45 -10.60
CA LEU A 109 -9.04 -1.60 -9.96
C LEU A 109 -10.24 -2.45 -9.53
N HIS A 110 -10.51 -2.45 -8.23
CA HIS A 110 -11.71 -3.08 -7.68
C HIS A 110 -12.99 -2.43 -8.24
N PRO A 111 -14.13 -3.12 -8.36
CA PRO A 111 -15.39 -2.50 -8.82
C PRO A 111 -15.87 -1.32 -7.98
N PHE A 112 -15.48 -1.30 -6.72
CA PHE A 112 -15.72 -0.18 -5.79
C PHE A 112 -14.47 0.68 -5.58
N ALA A 113 -13.57 0.78 -6.56
CA ALA A 113 -12.30 1.51 -6.43
C ALA A 113 -12.49 2.93 -5.88
N GLY A 114 -13.49 3.68 -6.35
CA GLY A 114 -13.75 5.05 -5.89
C GLY A 114 -14.11 5.16 -4.39
N VAL A 115 -14.67 4.10 -3.79
CA VAL A 115 -15.13 4.04 -2.39
C VAL A 115 -14.53 2.88 -1.61
N LEU A 116 -13.36 2.38 -2.03
CA LEU A 116 -12.77 1.14 -1.53
C LEU A 116 -12.49 1.18 -0.01
N SER A 117 -12.14 2.35 0.53
CA SER A 117 -11.94 2.54 1.98
C SER A 117 -13.23 2.33 2.77
N ALA A 118 -14.36 2.85 2.30
CA ALA A 118 -15.65 2.67 2.95
C ALA A 118 -16.12 1.20 2.84
N TYR A 119 -15.89 0.57 1.69
CA TYR A 119 -16.14 -0.86 1.51
C TYR A 119 -15.30 -1.71 2.48
N GLY A 120 -13.99 -1.42 2.60
CA GLY A 120 -13.10 -2.10 3.54
C GLY A 120 -13.51 -1.92 5.00
N MET A 121 -13.95 -0.71 5.38
CA MET A 121 -14.53 -0.47 6.72
C MET A 121 -15.80 -1.29 6.97
N GLY A 122 -16.67 -1.44 5.97
CA GLY A 122 -17.90 -2.24 6.09
C GLY A 122 -17.65 -3.74 6.22
N LEU A 123 -16.56 -4.24 5.63
CA LEU A 123 -16.16 -5.65 5.72
C LEU A 123 -15.35 -5.98 6.98
N ALA A 124 -14.75 -4.98 7.62
CA ALA A 124 -13.84 -5.19 8.75
C ALA A 124 -14.54 -5.89 9.92
N GLU A 125 -13.83 -6.84 10.53
CA GLU A 125 -14.27 -7.46 11.78
C GLU A 125 -14.09 -6.48 12.95
N VAL A 126 -15.03 -6.49 13.88
CA VAL A 126 -14.92 -5.67 15.10
C VAL A 126 -14.09 -6.44 16.12
N ARG A 127 -13.08 -5.78 16.67
CA ARG A 127 -12.14 -6.39 17.62
C ARG A 127 -12.15 -5.64 18.94
N ALA A 128 -12.16 -6.37 20.05
CA ALA A 128 -11.97 -5.86 21.39
C ALA A 128 -10.72 -6.49 21.99
N ILE A 129 -9.74 -5.66 22.37
CA ILE A 129 -8.47 -6.12 22.95
C ILE A 129 -8.45 -5.73 24.43
N ARG A 130 -8.04 -6.68 25.28
CA ARG A 130 -7.79 -6.48 26.70
C ARG A 130 -6.42 -7.01 27.05
N GLN A 131 -5.65 -6.20 27.77
CA GLN A 131 -4.28 -6.53 28.15
C GLN A 131 -4.05 -6.25 29.64
N ALA A 132 -3.16 -7.02 30.24
CA ALA A 132 -2.65 -6.77 31.58
C ALA A 132 -1.17 -7.12 31.69
N THR A 133 -0.41 -6.27 32.37
CA THR A 133 0.98 -6.58 32.72
C THR A 133 1.03 -7.79 33.64
N ALA A 134 1.86 -8.77 33.29
CA ALA A 134 2.17 -9.91 34.13
C ALA A 134 3.50 -9.71 34.86
N ALA A 135 4.58 -9.46 34.11
CA ALA A 135 5.96 -9.38 34.60
C ALA A 135 6.36 -10.60 35.45
N LEU A 136 6.04 -11.80 34.97
CA LEU A 136 6.25 -13.08 35.69
C LEU A 136 7.23 -13.99 34.96
N PRO A 137 8.04 -14.80 35.66
CA PRO A 137 8.84 -15.86 35.04
C PRO A 137 7.98 -16.89 34.31
N LEU A 138 8.43 -17.34 33.14
CA LEU A 138 7.82 -18.45 32.42
C LEU A 138 8.38 -19.78 32.95
N GLU A 139 7.72 -20.36 33.93
CA GLU A 139 8.12 -21.63 34.54
C GLU A 139 7.31 -22.84 34.03
N ALA A 140 7.94 -24.01 34.01
CA ALA A 140 7.32 -25.26 33.53
C ALA A 140 6.12 -25.73 34.39
N SER A 141 6.08 -25.33 35.67
CA SER A 141 4.93 -25.56 36.56
C SER A 141 3.68 -24.80 36.10
N GLY A 142 3.85 -23.74 35.31
CA GLY A 142 2.81 -22.78 34.98
C GLY A 142 2.38 -21.98 36.21
N ASP A 143 1.99 -20.73 36.02
CA ASP A 143 1.32 -19.95 37.07
C ASP A 143 -0.20 -20.00 36.84
N PRO A 144 -0.98 -20.68 37.70
CA PRO A 144 -2.44 -20.69 37.64
C PRO A 144 -3.06 -19.28 37.66
N ALA A 145 -2.37 -18.30 38.24
CA ALA A 145 -2.81 -16.91 38.22
C ALA A 145 -2.75 -16.30 36.81
N MET A 146 -1.82 -16.71 35.94
CA MET A 146 -1.79 -16.26 34.55
C MET A 146 -3.02 -16.76 33.78
N ALA A 147 -3.35 -18.04 33.91
CA ALA A 147 -4.54 -18.61 33.26
C ALA A 147 -5.82 -17.90 33.73
N THR A 148 -5.93 -17.65 35.04
CA THR A 148 -7.07 -16.91 35.62
C THR A 148 -7.14 -15.48 35.09
N ARG A 149 -6.00 -14.77 34.98
CA ARG A 149 -5.95 -13.41 34.42
C ARG A 149 -6.34 -13.37 32.95
N VAL A 150 -5.80 -14.28 32.13
CA VAL A 150 -6.15 -14.37 30.71
C VAL A 150 -7.64 -14.65 30.53
N GLN A 151 -8.20 -15.57 31.33
CA GLN A 151 -9.62 -15.87 31.28
C GLN A 151 -10.48 -14.63 31.62
N ALA A 152 -10.09 -13.86 32.64
CA ALA A 152 -10.78 -12.62 32.97
C ALA A 152 -10.68 -11.56 31.85
N LEU A 153 -9.52 -11.44 31.18
CA LEU A 153 -9.36 -10.55 30.02
C LEU A 153 -10.24 -11.01 28.84
N ALA A 154 -10.30 -12.32 28.59
CA ALA A 154 -11.12 -12.92 27.56
C ALA A 154 -12.62 -12.66 27.78
N GLU A 155 -13.09 -12.81 29.03
CA GLU A 155 -14.46 -12.51 29.42
C GLU A 155 -14.79 -11.02 29.26
N GLN A 156 -13.87 -10.12 29.64
CA GLN A 156 -14.04 -8.68 29.43
C GLN A 156 -14.11 -8.31 27.95
N ALA A 157 -13.23 -8.85 27.12
CA ALA A 157 -13.22 -8.60 25.68
C ALA A 157 -14.49 -9.14 25.00
N ARG A 158 -14.94 -10.35 25.39
CA ARG A 158 -16.20 -10.92 24.92
C ARG A 158 -17.40 -10.08 25.35
N ALA A 159 -17.47 -9.67 26.61
CA ALA A 159 -18.55 -8.84 27.14
C ALA A 159 -18.67 -7.49 26.43
N GLU A 160 -17.54 -6.88 26.01
CA GLU A 160 -17.55 -5.66 25.21
C GLU A 160 -18.24 -5.88 23.86
N LEU A 161 -17.90 -6.95 23.13
CA LEU A 161 -18.54 -7.25 21.85
C LEU A 161 -20.01 -7.64 22.02
N SER A 162 -20.36 -8.38 23.07
CA SER A 162 -21.76 -8.67 23.39
C SER A 162 -22.56 -7.40 23.68
N ALA A 163 -21.98 -6.41 24.37
CA ALA A 163 -22.61 -5.11 24.61
C ALA A 163 -22.83 -4.29 23.32
N GLN A 164 -22.01 -4.53 22.29
CA GLN A 164 -22.19 -3.97 20.95
C GLN A 164 -23.18 -4.77 20.08
N GLY A 165 -23.82 -5.81 20.62
CA GLY A 165 -24.88 -6.57 19.95
C GLY A 165 -24.41 -7.80 19.16
N PHE A 166 -23.16 -8.24 19.34
CA PHE A 166 -22.69 -9.50 18.74
C PHE A 166 -23.23 -10.71 19.53
N ALA A 167 -23.85 -11.65 18.81
CA ALA A 167 -24.24 -12.95 19.36
C ALA A 167 -23.01 -13.78 19.76
N ASP A 168 -23.13 -14.57 20.82
CA ASP A 168 -22.01 -15.28 21.45
C ASP A 168 -21.32 -16.29 20.52
N ASP A 169 -22.10 -16.91 19.64
CA ASP A 169 -21.65 -17.87 18.61
C ASP A 169 -20.89 -17.20 17.45
N ARG A 170 -20.97 -15.86 17.33
CA ARG A 170 -20.21 -15.05 16.37
C ARG A 170 -18.98 -14.38 16.99
N ILE A 171 -18.68 -14.64 18.26
CA ILE A 171 -17.51 -14.10 18.95
C ILE A 171 -16.48 -15.20 19.14
N THR A 172 -15.32 -15.05 18.50
CA THR A 172 -14.12 -15.86 18.76
C THR A 172 -13.14 -15.08 19.62
N VAL A 173 -12.47 -15.74 20.57
CA VAL A 173 -11.45 -15.11 21.40
C VAL A 173 -10.12 -15.82 21.23
N ALA A 174 -9.07 -15.07 20.97
CA ALA A 174 -7.70 -15.54 20.94
C ALA A 174 -6.94 -14.93 22.13
N ALA A 175 -6.25 -15.77 22.90
CA ALA A 175 -5.38 -15.33 23.98
C ALA A 175 -3.91 -15.39 23.55
N ARG A 176 -3.13 -14.41 23.96
CA ARG A 176 -1.70 -14.28 23.64
C ARG A 176 -0.89 -13.88 24.88
N ALA A 177 0.39 -14.19 24.84
CA ALA A 177 1.38 -13.71 25.81
C ALA A 177 2.52 -13.03 25.06
N GLU A 178 2.96 -11.90 25.59
CA GLU A 178 4.22 -11.27 25.20
C GLU A 178 5.35 -11.82 26.05
N ILE A 179 6.31 -12.51 25.42
CA ILE A 179 7.41 -13.17 26.10
C ILE A 179 8.72 -12.51 25.70
N LYS A 180 9.60 -12.29 26.67
CA LYS A 180 10.96 -11.77 26.46
C LYS A 180 11.98 -12.58 27.26
N PHE A 181 13.24 -12.54 26.85
CA PHE A 181 14.31 -12.99 27.72
C PHE A 181 14.41 -12.09 28.96
N ALA A 182 14.73 -12.66 30.12
CA ALA A 182 15.02 -11.89 31.31
C ALA A 182 16.14 -10.85 31.05
N GLY A 183 15.89 -9.60 31.44
CA GLY A 183 16.76 -8.45 31.18
C GLY A 183 16.70 -7.89 29.75
N SER A 184 15.85 -8.43 28.87
CA SER A 184 15.56 -7.85 27.56
C SER A 184 14.30 -6.99 27.62
N ASP A 185 14.14 -6.11 26.62
CA ASP A 185 12.96 -5.23 26.44
C ASP A 185 12.27 -5.49 25.09
N THR A 186 12.58 -6.63 24.46
CA THR A 186 11.99 -7.02 23.19
C THR A 186 11.10 -8.23 23.40
N PRO A 187 9.80 -8.00 23.68
CA PRO A 187 8.83 -9.07 23.71
C PRO A 187 8.52 -9.56 22.30
N LEU A 188 8.20 -10.85 22.19
CA LEU A 188 7.55 -11.44 21.04
C LEU A 188 6.20 -12.02 21.48
N THR A 189 5.16 -11.75 20.71
CA THR A 189 3.82 -12.24 20.97
C THR A 189 3.69 -13.69 20.53
N VAL A 190 3.26 -14.57 21.43
CA VAL A 190 2.96 -15.99 21.17
C VAL A 190 1.52 -16.32 21.55
N PRO A 191 0.91 -17.37 20.97
CA PRO A 191 -0.35 -17.92 21.47
C PRO A 191 -0.22 -18.31 22.95
N PHE A 192 -1.19 -17.92 23.77
CA PHE A 192 -1.19 -18.30 25.19
C PHE A 192 -1.51 -19.79 25.34
N GLY A 193 -0.78 -20.48 26.20
CA GLY A 193 -0.94 -21.91 26.41
C GLY A 193 0.02 -22.47 27.46
N PRO A 194 0.25 -23.79 27.46
CA PRO A 194 1.28 -24.42 28.30
C PRO A 194 2.67 -23.80 28.10
N ALA A 195 3.48 -23.75 29.16
CA ALA A 195 4.75 -23.03 29.16
C ALA A 195 5.77 -23.59 28.15
N ASP A 196 5.77 -24.90 27.92
CA ASP A 196 6.60 -25.58 26.92
C ASP A 196 6.22 -25.15 25.48
N GLN A 197 4.93 -25.06 25.18
CA GLN A 197 4.43 -24.62 23.87
C GLN A 197 4.73 -23.14 23.63
N MET A 198 4.52 -22.29 24.65
CA MET A 198 4.86 -20.87 24.58
C MET A 198 6.37 -20.65 24.40
N THR A 199 7.19 -21.44 25.09
CA THR A 199 8.66 -21.41 24.93
C THR A 199 9.07 -21.81 23.51
N ALA A 200 8.52 -22.90 22.97
CA ALA A 200 8.81 -23.36 21.61
C ALA A 200 8.36 -22.35 20.55
N ALA A 201 7.19 -21.72 20.73
CA ALA A 201 6.71 -20.67 19.85
C ALA A 201 7.61 -19.43 19.89
N PHE A 202 8.03 -19.02 21.09
CA PHE A 202 8.97 -17.91 21.27
C PHE A 202 10.32 -18.21 20.61
N GLU A 203 10.89 -19.41 20.81
CA GLU A 203 12.13 -19.82 20.17
C GLU A 203 12.03 -19.76 18.64
N MET A 204 10.96 -20.33 18.06
CA MET A 204 10.72 -20.31 16.62
C MET A 204 10.67 -18.87 16.09
N LEU A 205 9.90 -18.00 16.75
CA LEU A 205 9.75 -16.60 16.35
C LEU A 205 11.07 -15.83 16.53
N HIS A 206 11.80 -16.05 17.62
CA HIS A 206 13.06 -15.39 17.90
C HIS A 206 14.13 -15.79 16.88
N ARG A 207 14.24 -17.09 16.54
CA ARG A 207 15.14 -17.55 15.47
C ARG A 207 14.74 -17.00 14.11
N ARG A 208 13.44 -16.94 13.81
CA ARG A 208 12.94 -16.36 12.56
C ARG A 208 13.24 -14.86 12.47
N ARG A 209 13.09 -14.13 13.58
CA ARG A 209 13.24 -12.66 13.62
C ARG A 209 14.69 -12.21 13.73
N PHE A 210 15.50 -12.90 14.53
CA PHE A 210 16.85 -12.47 14.91
C PHE A 210 17.95 -13.46 14.52
N GLY A 211 17.60 -14.64 13.99
CA GLY A 211 18.57 -15.65 13.51
C GLY A 211 19.17 -16.55 14.60
N PHE A 212 18.87 -16.33 15.87
CA PHE A 212 19.41 -17.13 16.98
C PHE A 212 18.40 -17.33 18.11
N PHE A 213 18.77 -18.13 19.11
CA PHE A 213 18.06 -18.29 20.38
C PHE A 213 19.08 -18.49 21.50
N ALA A 214 18.92 -17.80 22.63
CA ALA A 214 19.85 -17.89 23.76
C ALA A 214 19.45 -19.05 24.70
N GLU A 215 20.04 -20.23 24.47
CA GLU A 215 19.79 -21.42 25.29
C GLU A 215 20.09 -21.20 26.78
N GLY A 216 19.25 -21.76 27.65
CA GLY A 216 19.41 -21.69 29.11
C GLY A 216 19.08 -20.34 29.74
N LYS A 217 18.75 -19.31 28.95
CA LYS A 217 18.35 -18.00 29.48
C LYS A 217 16.88 -18.01 29.91
N ALA A 218 16.61 -17.46 31.10
CA ALA A 218 15.25 -17.37 31.63
C ALA A 218 14.34 -16.53 30.74
N LEU A 219 13.09 -16.96 30.59
CA LEU A 219 12.03 -16.26 29.87
C LEU A 219 11.06 -15.61 30.86
N MET A 220 10.52 -14.47 30.48
CA MET A 220 9.56 -13.67 31.25
C MET A 220 8.32 -13.43 30.39
N VAL A 221 7.15 -13.61 30.98
CA VAL A 221 5.88 -13.13 30.43
C VAL A 221 5.71 -11.67 30.85
N GLU A 222 5.78 -10.76 29.89
CA GLU A 222 5.66 -9.32 30.11
C GLU A 222 4.19 -8.91 30.25
N THR A 223 3.39 -9.25 29.24
CA THR A 223 1.99 -8.86 29.10
C THR A 223 1.15 -10.06 28.67
N LEU A 224 -0.06 -10.15 29.21
CA LEU A 224 -1.09 -11.08 28.79
C LEU A 224 -2.15 -10.32 27.98
N GLU A 225 -2.62 -10.90 26.89
CA GLU A 225 -3.61 -10.30 25.99
C GLU A 225 -4.74 -11.28 25.70
N ALA A 226 -5.96 -10.77 25.62
CA ALA A 226 -7.08 -11.45 24.97
C ALA A 226 -7.70 -10.51 23.91
N GLU A 227 -7.84 -11.03 22.69
CA GLU A 227 -8.49 -10.36 21.56
C GLU A 227 -9.78 -11.12 21.23
N ALA A 228 -10.92 -10.47 21.45
CA ALA A 228 -12.21 -10.95 20.95
C ALA A 228 -12.44 -10.37 19.55
N THR A 229 -12.88 -11.20 18.62
CA THR A 229 -13.25 -10.82 17.25
C THR A 229 -14.71 -11.18 17.02
N GLY A 230 -15.50 -10.17 16.65
CA GLY A 230 -16.90 -10.31 16.27
C GLY A 230 -17.02 -10.46 14.77
N ALA A 231 -17.47 -11.62 14.31
CA ALA A 231 -17.69 -11.85 12.89
C ALA A 231 -18.82 -10.92 12.39
N SER A 232 -18.49 -10.06 11.41
CA SER A 232 -19.46 -9.18 10.76
C SER A 232 -20.49 -9.97 9.96
N GLY A 233 -20.14 -11.19 9.53
CA GLY A 233 -20.94 -12.04 8.65
C GLY A 233 -21.03 -11.51 7.22
N GLN A 234 -20.27 -10.45 6.89
CA GLN A 234 -20.20 -9.89 5.56
C GLN A 234 -19.19 -10.67 4.73
N THR A 235 -19.65 -11.24 3.62
CA THR A 235 -18.76 -11.81 2.60
C THR A 235 -18.41 -10.72 1.60
N ALA A 236 -17.16 -10.73 1.11
CA ALA A 236 -16.76 -9.89 0.00
C ALA A 236 -17.39 -10.46 -1.29
N GLU A 237 -18.69 -10.30 -1.46
CA GLU A 237 -19.38 -10.63 -2.70
C GLU A 237 -19.35 -9.44 -3.63
N VAL A 238 -18.59 -9.58 -4.71
CA VAL A 238 -18.65 -8.67 -5.84
C VAL A 238 -19.54 -9.33 -6.89
N GLY A 239 -20.83 -9.36 -6.58
CA GLY A 239 -21.87 -9.91 -7.44
C GLY A 239 -22.29 -8.87 -8.47
N GLY A 240 -21.84 -9.03 -9.72
CA GLY A 240 -22.56 -8.51 -10.87
C GLY A 240 -23.15 -9.68 -11.62
N ASP A 241 -24.37 -9.50 -12.11
CA ASP A 241 -25.01 -10.38 -13.07
C ASP A 241 -24.06 -10.58 -14.25
N ALA A 242 -23.33 -11.70 -14.27
CA ALA A 242 -22.34 -12.08 -15.28
C ALA A 242 -23.03 -12.38 -16.60
N HIS A 243 -23.61 -11.35 -17.20
CA HIS A 243 -24.09 -11.40 -18.56
C HIS A 243 -22.88 -11.18 -19.47
N ASP A 244 -22.89 -11.90 -20.59
CA ASP A 244 -21.95 -11.78 -21.69
C ASP A 244 -22.16 -10.41 -22.39
N ARG A 245 -21.83 -9.33 -21.67
CA ARG A 245 -22.00 -7.96 -22.12
C ARG A 245 -20.75 -7.57 -22.88
N THR A 246 -20.95 -7.26 -24.15
CA THR A 246 -19.92 -6.59 -24.95
C THR A 246 -20.08 -5.07 -24.72
N PRO A 247 -19.04 -4.38 -24.21
CA PRO A 247 -19.15 -2.96 -23.91
C PRO A 247 -19.36 -2.16 -25.20
N SER A 248 -20.38 -1.29 -25.20
CA SER A 248 -20.64 -0.36 -26.30
C SER A 248 -20.26 1.06 -25.89
N ALA A 249 -19.57 1.79 -26.76
CA ALA A 249 -19.21 3.17 -26.48
C ALA A 249 -20.49 4.02 -26.39
N VAL A 250 -20.66 4.73 -25.28
CA VAL A 250 -21.78 5.67 -25.07
C VAL A 250 -21.60 6.96 -25.84
N THR A 251 -20.34 7.34 -26.08
CA THR A 251 -19.96 8.48 -26.92
C THR A 251 -18.49 8.36 -27.32
N ARG A 252 -18.00 9.33 -28.08
CA ARG A 252 -16.59 9.53 -28.37
C ARG A 252 -16.20 10.94 -27.95
N ALA A 253 -14.98 11.11 -27.50
CA ALA A 253 -14.52 12.39 -27.02
C ALA A 253 -13.09 12.70 -27.44
N SER A 254 -12.86 13.96 -27.80
CA SER A 254 -11.51 14.49 -27.97
C SER A 254 -10.80 14.52 -26.62
N VAL A 255 -9.62 13.89 -26.58
CA VAL A 255 -8.74 13.77 -25.41
C VAL A 255 -7.29 13.97 -25.83
N TRP A 256 -6.49 14.59 -24.98
CA TRP A 256 -5.05 14.74 -25.20
C TRP A 256 -4.29 13.72 -24.37
N MET A 257 -3.51 12.86 -25.03
CA MET A 257 -2.71 11.81 -24.41
C MET A 257 -1.44 11.58 -25.22
N ALA A 258 -0.31 11.43 -24.53
CA ALA A 258 0.99 11.14 -25.16
C ALA A 258 1.40 12.19 -26.21
N GLY A 259 1.12 13.47 -25.93
CA GLY A 259 1.53 14.58 -26.78
C GLY A 259 0.67 14.82 -28.03
N GLU A 260 -0.45 14.12 -28.18
CA GLU A 260 -1.35 14.30 -29.31
C GLU A 260 -2.84 14.17 -28.93
N ALA A 261 -3.69 14.65 -29.83
CA ALA A 261 -5.14 14.55 -29.69
C ALA A 261 -5.65 13.20 -30.23
N HIS A 262 -6.47 12.53 -29.44
CA HIS A 262 -7.14 11.28 -29.79
C HIS A 262 -8.65 11.48 -29.74
N ASP A 263 -9.37 10.79 -30.63
CA ASP A 263 -10.81 10.61 -30.52
C ASP A 263 -11.08 9.29 -29.79
N ALA A 264 -11.24 9.36 -28.47
CA ALA A 264 -11.33 8.19 -27.61
C ALA A 264 -12.78 7.76 -27.39
N PRO A 265 -13.13 6.47 -27.54
CA PRO A 265 -14.42 5.95 -27.12
C PRO A 265 -14.56 6.04 -25.60
N VAL A 266 -15.78 6.40 -25.17
CA VAL A 266 -16.17 6.48 -23.76
C VAL A 266 -17.15 5.35 -23.48
N TYR A 267 -16.88 4.56 -22.45
CA TYR A 267 -17.71 3.42 -22.04
C TYR A 267 -18.22 3.62 -20.62
N ARG A 268 -19.30 2.92 -20.25
CA ARG A 268 -19.63 2.70 -18.84
C ARG A 268 -18.93 1.44 -18.36
N ARG A 269 -18.33 1.50 -17.18
CA ARG A 269 -17.63 0.34 -16.61
C ARG A 269 -18.57 -0.82 -16.31
N GLU A 270 -19.83 -0.54 -15.96
CA GLU A 270 -20.88 -1.54 -15.71
C GLU A 270 -21.24 -2.40 -16.93
N ASP A 271 -20.82 -2.00 -18.13
CA ASP A 271 -21.01 -2.75 -19.37
C ASP A 271 -19.91 -3.81 -19.61
N PHE A 272 -18.84 -3.81 -18.80
CA PHE A 272 -17.74 -4.78 -18.91
C PHE A 272 -18.07 -6.04 -18.11
N GLY A 273 -18.64 -7.05 -18.79
CA GLY A 273 -18.75 -8.41 -18.26
C GLY A 273 -17.40 -9.13 -18.19
N PRO A 274 -17.29 -10.28 -17.48
CA PRO A 274 -16.05 -11.04 -17.39
C PRO A 274 -15.46 -11.37 -18.78
N GLY A 275 -14.18 -11.06 -18.97
CA GLY A 275 -13.47 -11.25 -20.24
C GLY A 275 -13.66 -10.13 -21.27
N ALA A 276 -14.63 -9.23 -21.10
CA ALA A 276 -14.76 -8.05 -21.94
C ALA A 276 -13.52 -7.17 -21.82
N ALA A 277 -13.04 -6.67 -22.95
CA ALA A 277 -11.79 -5.91 -23.00
C ALA A 277 -11.80 -4.81 -24.07
N VAL A 278 -11.02 -3.77 -23.84
CA VAL A 278 -10.80 -2.66 -24.76
C VAL A 278 -9.35 -2.20 -24.73
N ASP A 279 -8.80 -1.85 -25.89
CA ASP A 279 -7.48 -1.23 -26.01
C ASP A 279 -7.59 0.29 -25.87
N GLY A 280 -6.62 0.91 -25.21
CA GLY A 280 -6.49 2.36 -25.12
C GLY A 280 -6.02 2.98 -26.43
N PRO A 281 -6.30 4.28 -26.68
CA PRO A 281 -6.88 5.26 -25.74
C PRO A 281 -8.39 5.07 -25.54
N ALA A 282 -8.83 5.00 -24.28
CA ALA A 282 -10.25 4.88 -23.92
C ALA A 282 -10.55 5.51 -22.55
N ILE A 283 -11.82 5.91 -22.33
CA ILE A 283 -12.32 6.38 -21.04
C ILE A 283 -13.40 5.43 -20.54
N LEU A 284 -13.29 5.00 -19.29
CA LEU A 284 -14.28 4.18 -18.60
C LEU A 284 -14.89 5.02 -17.47
N LEU A 285 -16.19 5.28 -17.59
CA LEU A 285 -16.97 6.01 -16.59
C LEU A 285 -17.50 5.05 -15.54
N GLU A 286 -17.36 5.45 -14.28
CA GLU A 286 -17.87 4.75 -13.11
C GLU A 286 -18.71 5.74 -12.31
N GLU A 287 -19.65 5.25 -11.50
CA GLU A 287 -20.44 6.14 -10.63
C GLU A 287 -19.56 6.96 -9.68
N THR A 288 -18.44 6.38 -9.24
CA THR A 288 -17.56 6.97 -8.22
C THR A 288 -16.21 7.44 -8.77
N GLY A 289 -16.01 7.42 -10.09
CA GLY A 289 -14.72 7.79 -10.67
C GLY A 289 -14.64 7.70 -12.20
N THR A 290 -13.45 7.97 -12.72
CA THR A 290 -13.15 7.85 -14.14
C THR A 290 -11.82 7.15 -14.30
N THR A 291 -11.81 6.06 -15.08
CA THR A 291 -10.60 5.32 -15.41
C THR A 291 -10.15 5.66 -16.83
N VAL A 292 -8.88 6.04 -16.96
CA VAL A 292 -8.27 6.39 -18.24
C VAL A 292 -7.36 5.24 -18.67
N VAL A 293 -7.65 4.67 -19.84
CA VAL A 293 -6.80 3.65 -20.47
C VAL A 293 -5.93 4.36 -21.48
N GLU A 294 -4.67 4.60 -21.11
CA GLU A 294 -3.70 5.32 -21.95
C GLU A 294 -3.34 4.52 -23.23
N PRO A 295 -2.82 5.18 -24.28
CA PRO A 295 -2.33 4.49 -25.48
C PRO A 295 -1.39 3.32 -25.17
N GLY A 296 -1.69 2.17 -25.77
CA GLY A 296 -0.93 0.93 -25.59
C GLY A 296 -1.21 0.14 -24.30
N TRP A 297 -2.11 0.62 -23.44
CA TRP A 297 -2.69 -0.19 -22.38
C TRP A 297 -3.96 -0.89 -22.88
N ARG A 298 -4.30 -2.02 -22.26
CA ARG A 298 -5.55 -2.75 -22.49
C ARG A 298 -6.25 -2.94 -21.16
N ALA A 299 -7.55 -2.65 -21.11
CA ALA A 299 -8.40 -2.89 -19.96
C ALA A 299 -9.24 -4.15 -20.19
N ALA A 300 -9.34 -5.02 -19.18
CA ALA A 300 -10.21 -6.19 -19.21
C ALA A 300 -10.86 -6.44 -17.85
N ALA A 301 -12.11 -6.90 -17.83
CA ALA A 301 -12.75 -7.33 -16.58
C ALA A 301 -12.41 -8.81 -16.27
N ASP A 302 -11.99 -9.10 -15.04
CA ASP A 302 -11.80 -10.48 -14.59
C ASP A 302 -13.12 -11.13 -14.12
N ALA A 303 -13.04 -12.36 -13.61
CA ALA A 303 -14.21 -13.09 -13.11
C ALA A 303 -14.87 -12.44 -11.88
N GLY A 304 -14.12 -11.65 -11.10
CA GLY A 304 -14.61 -10.86 -9.97
C GLY A 304 -14.96 -9.42 -10.36
N LEU A 305 -15.06 -9.13 -11.65
CA LEU A 305 -15.33 -7.82 -12.24
C LEU A 305 -14.26 -6.75 -11.95
N ASN A 306 -13.11 -7.12 -11.39
CA ASN A 306 -11.98 -6.21 -11.28
C ASN A 306 -11.54 -5.76 -12.66
N LEU A 307 -11.21 -4.49 -12.82
CA LEU A 307 -10.60 -3.99 -14.04
C LEU A 307 -9.11 -4.27 -13.95
N ILE A 308 -8.62 -5.10 -14.86
CA ILE A 308 -7.21 -5.37 -15.01
C ILE A 308 -6.71 -4.56 -16.20
N LEU A 309 -5.85 -3.57 -15.95
CA LEU A 309 -5.15 -2.87 -17.01
C LEU A 309 -3.80 -3.54 -17.21
N THR A 310 -3.53 -3.98 -18.43
CA THR A 310 -2.25 -4.59 -18.82
C THR A 310 -1.56 -3.76 -19.88
N ARG A 311 -0.24 -3.61 -19.76
CA ARG A 311 0.57 -2.95 -20.77
C ARG A 311 0.69 -3.86 -22.00
N ALA A 312 -0.05 -3.55 -23.06
CA ALA A 312 -0.14 -4.37 -24.28
C ALA A 312 1.01 -4.11 -25.27
N VAL A 313 1.48 -2.86 -25.35
CA VAL A 313 2.67 -2.50 -26.13
C VAL A 313 3.86 -2.34 -25.18
N PRO A 314 5.06 -2.88 -25.44
CA PRO A 314 6.19 -2.65 -24.53
C PRO A 314 6.55 -1.15 -24.43
N LEU A 315 6.94 -0.70 -23.24
CA LEU A 315 7.58 0.62 -23.11
C LEU A 315 8.93 0.64 -23.84
N PRO A 316 9.36 1.79 -24.38
CA PRO A 316 10.72 1.95 -24.86
C PRO A 316 11.72 1.60 -23.75
N ALA A 317 12.80 0.89 -24.10
CA ALA A 317 13.81 0.49 -23.13
C ALA A 317 14.43 1.74 -22.47
N ARG A 318 14.36 1.80 -21.14
CA ARG A 318 15.04 2.82 -20.34
C ARG A 318 16.51 2.42 -20.17
N THR A 319 17.33 2.62 -21.20
CA THR A 319 18.79 2.49 -21.06
C THR A 319 19.34 3.69 -20.30
N ALA A 320 20.03 3.45 -19.18
CA ALA A 320 20.84 4.47 -18.53
C ALA A 320 21.96 4.91 -19.49
N ILE A 321 22.23 6.22 -19.55
CA ILE A 321 23.38 6.74 -20.28
C ILE A 321 24.64 6.23 -19.58
N GLY A 322 25.36 5.28 -20.20
CA GLY A 322 26.69 4.84 -19.77
C GLY A 322 26.81 3.49 -19.06
N THR A 323 25.71 2.79 -18.75
CA THR A 323 25.77 1.39 -18.25
C THR A 323 24.63 0.55 -18.84
N HIS A 324 24.88 -0.74 -19.08
CA HIS A 324 23.86 -1.69 -19.55
C HIS A 324 22.89 -2.17 -18.45
N ALA A 325 22.99 -1.61 -17.23
CA ALA A 325 22.19 -2.02 -16.09
C ALA A 325 20.87 -1.23 -16.00
N ASP A 326 19.78 -1.92 -15.64
CA ASP A 326 18.50 -1.28 -15.37
C ASP A 326 18.62 -0.39 -14.11
N PRO A 327 18.35 0.93 -14.22
CA PRO A 327 18.51 1.85 -13.11
C PRO A 327 17.61 1.52 -11.91
N ILE A 328 16.42 0.95 -12.15
CA ILE A 328 15.51 0.55 -11.06
C ILE A 328 16.10 -0.65 -10.31
N LEU A 329 16.61 -1.65 -11.03
CA LEU A 329 17.22 -2.82 -10.39
C LEU A 329 18.47 -2.43 -9.60
N LEU A 330 19.30 -1.54 -10.12
CA LEU A 330 20.50 -1.07 -9.41
C LEU A 330 20.13 -0.41 -8.08
N GLU A 331 19.09 0.43 -8.08
CA GLU A 331 18.60 1.09 -6.87
C GLU A 331 17.98 0.10 -5.88
N VAL A 332 17.19 -0.88 -6.36
CA VAL A 332 16.66 -1.97 -5.53
C VAL A 332 17.79 -2.76 -4.88
N PHE A 333 18.86 -3.08 -5.60
CA PHE A 333 20.02 -3.78 -5.02
C PHE A 333 20.68 -2.95 -3.93
N ASN A 334 20.97 -1.67 -4.20
CA ASN A 334 21.56 -0.78 -3.21
C ASN A 334 20.70 -0.68 -1.95
N SER A 335 19.40 -0.43 -2.11
CA SER A 335 18.49 -0.34 -0.97
C SER A 335 18.27 -1.68 -0.26
N ARG A 336 18.34 -2.83 -0.94
CA ARG A 336 18.34 -4.14 -0.28
C ARG A 336 19.56 -4.34 0.61
N PHE A 337 20.75 -3.94 0.17
CA PHE A 337 21.96 -4.04 1.00
C PHE A 337 21.87 -3.11 2.21
N MET A 338 21.40 -1.88 2.01
CA MET A 338 21.20 -0.94 3.11
C MET A 338 20.11 -1.41 4.08
N ALA A 339 18.97 -1.90 3.58
CA ALA A 339 17.91 -2.46 4.40
C ALA A 339 18.38 -3.71 5.17
N ALA A 340 19.25 -4.54 4.59
CA ALA A 340 19.85 -5.67 5.30
C ALA A 340 20.75 -5.19 6.45
N ALA A 341 21.61 -4.19 6.21
CA ALA A 341 22.45 -3.58 7.24
C ALA A 341 21.61 -2.92 8.36
N GLU A 342 20.53 -2.21 8.00
CA GLU A 342 19.59 -1.60 8.95
C GLU A 342 18.83 -2.68 9.75
N GLN A 343 18.38 -3.76 9.10
CA GLN A 343 17.75 -4.89 9.80
C GLN A 343 18.71 -5.61 10.74
N MET A 344 19.98 -5.74 10.37
CA MET A 344 21.02 -6.25 11.28
C MET A 344 21.18 -5.32 12.48
N GLY A 345 21.21 -4.00 12.24
CA GLY A 345 21.31 -3.00 13.28
C GLY A 345 20.13 -3.03 14.26
N GLU A 346 18.91 -3.09 13.73
CA GLU A 346 17.69 -3.18 14.54
C GLU A 346 17.63 -4.51 15.31
N ALA A 347 18.05 -5.62 14.70
CA ALA A 347 18.15 -6.90 15.40
C ALA A 347 19.16 -6.84 16.56
N LEU A 348 20.32 -6.20 16.33
CA LEU A 348 21.35 -6.02 17.35
C LEU A 348 20.88 -5.09 18.47
N ARG A 349 20.23 -3.98 18.14
CA ARG A 349 19.61 -3.05 19.10
C ARG A 349 18.53 -3.74 19.94
N ALA A 350 17.61 -4.46 19.30
CA ALA A 350 16.50 -5.14 19.97
C ALA A 350 17.00 -6.25 20.91
N THR A 351 18.02 -7.02 20.49
CA THR A 351 18.56 -8.11 21.31
C THR A 351 19.65 -7.68 22.31
N ALA A 352 20.10 -6.42 22.25
CA ALA A 352 21.14 -5.91 23.13
C ALA A 352 20.67 -5.76 24.58
N TYR A 353 21.56 -6.15 25.50
CA TYR A 353 21.40 -5.92 26.94
C TYR A 353 22.15 -4.67 27.42
N SER A 354 23.05 -4.12 26.59
CA SER A 354 23.83 -2.93 26.89
C SER A 354 23.04 -1.67 26.55
N VAL A 355 22.91 -0.77 27.53
CA VAL A 355 22.29 0.55 27.35
C VAL A 355 23.04 1.39 26.30
N ASN A 356 24.37 1.24 26.17
CA ASN A 356 25.13 1.94 25.13
C ASN A 356 24.74 1.48 23.73
N ILE A 357 24.50 0.18 23.53
CA ILE A 357 24.09 -0.35 22.23
C ILE A 357 22.62 0.00 21.96
N LYS A 358 21.74 -0.08 22.98
CA LYS A 358 20.31 0.18 22.84
C LYS A 358 19.94 1.66 22.65
N GLU A 359 20.46 2.52 23.52
CA GLU A 359 20.03 3.93 23.64
C GLU A 359 21.00 4.90 22.97
N ARG A 360 22.30 4.58 22.98
CA ARG A 360 23.33 5.42 22.34
C ARG A 360 23.68 4.98 20.93
N LEU A 361 23.11 3.86 20.48
CA LEU A 361 23.33 3.27 19.15
C LEU A 361 24.83 3.12 18.83
N ASP A 362 25.61 2.71 19.85
CA ASP A 362 27.07 2.54 19.77
C ASP A 362 27.43 1.23 19.05
N PHE A 363 27.02 1.13 17.79
CA PHE A 363 27.29 0.01 16.88
C PHE A 363 27.11 0.46 15.42
N SER A 364 27.77 -0.24 14.49
CA SER A 364 27.53 -0.10 13.06
C SER A 364 27.37 -1.46 12.41
N CYS A 365 26.56 -1.54 11.37
CA CYS A 365 26.34 -2.77 10.59
C CYS A 365 26.74 -2.52 9.15
N ALA A 366 27.55 -3.42 8.59
CA ALA A 366 27.99 -3.34 7.21
C ALA A 366 27.98 -4.72 6.54
N VAL A 367 27.64 -4.72 5.26
CA VAL A 367 27.70 -5.87 4.35
C VAL A 367 28.98 -5.74 3.54
N PHE A 368 29.78 -6.79 3.54
CA PHE A 368 31.06 -6.85 2.83
C PHE A 368 31.01 -7.89 1.71
N ASP A 369 31.54 -7.54 0.54
CA ASP A 369 32.01 -8.52 -0.44
C ASP A 369 33.55 -8.52 -0.50
N ALA A 370 34.16 -9.27 -1.42
CA ALA A 370 35.61 -9.36 -1.54
C ALA A 370 36.32 -8.05 -1.97
N GLY A 371 35.59 -6.96 -2.26
CA GLY A 371 36.14 -5.69 -2.74
C GLY A 371 35.32 -4.40 -2.44
N VAL A 372 34.10 -4.46 -1.90
CA VAL A 372 33.22 -3.30 -1.60
C VAL A 372 32.48 -3.47 -0.27
N ALA A 373 32.35 -2.37 0.48
CA ALA A 373 31.57 -2.28 1.71
C ALA A 373 30.31 -1.43 1.51
N ALA A 374 29.15 -1.92 1.95
CA ALA A 374 27.90 -1.14 2.08
C ALA A 374 27.52 -1.10 3.58
N GLY A 375 27.40 0.09 4.17
CA GLY A 375 27.18 0.27 5.60
C GLY A 375 25.97 1.14 5.92
N ALA A 376 25.27 0.81 7.01
CA ALA A 376 24.29 1.69 7.65
C ALA A 376 24.88 2.21 8.96
N ASP A 377 24.92 3.53 9.11
CA ASP A 377 25.39 4.19 10.32
C ASP A 377 24.19 4.56 11.20
N HIS A 378 24.28 4.24 12.49
CA HIS A 378 23.21 4.45 13.46
C HIS A 378 23.65 5.31 14.66
N GLY A 379 24.88 5.85 14.67
CA GLY A 379 25.42 6.65 15.78
C GLY A 379 25.66 8.12 15.43
N ALA A 380 25.40 9.01 16.39
CA ALA A 380 25.53 10.46 16.28
C ALA A 380 26.96 10.95 15.99
N ASP A 381 27.05 12.07 15.27
CA ASP A 381 28.21 12.96 15.17
C ASP A 381 29.02 13.02 16.47
N ALA A 382 30.14 12.30 16.51
CA ALA A 382 31.24 12.56 17.41
C ALA A 382 32.50 12.71 16.54
N LEU A 383 32.80 13.98 16.27
CA LEU A 383 34.05 14.49 15.70
C LEU A 383 35.31 13.76 16.20
N THR A 384 36.33 13.76 15.32
CA THR A 384 37.76 13.39 15.47
C THR A 384 38.06 11.89 15.26
N HIS A 385 38.86 11.44 14.28
CA HIS A 385 39.97 12.06 13.55
C HIS A 385 40.11 11.51 12.13
#